data_AF-A0A842VE22-F1
#
_entry.id   AF-A0A842VE22-F1
#
_cell.length_a   1.000
_cell.length_b   1.000
_cell.length_c   1.000
_cell.angle_alpha   90.00
_cell.angle_beta   90.00
_cell.angle_gamma   90.00
#
_symmetry.space_group_name_H-M   'P 1'
#
loop_
_entity.id
_entity.type
_entity.pdbx_description
1 polymer ?
#
loop_
_entity_poly.entity_id
_entity_poly.type
_entity_poly.pdbx_seq_one_letter_code
_entity_poly.pdbx_strand_id
1 'polypeptide(L)'
;MSENKYSELIRHLEEMISDGVQLVHGGHLLEWSDTKIPAIIAALKEEIASEIPSSLNPGDKLKNRKSGQIMWVVDVEKDTVYLNADTPTIKYPLVDLLKEFIYLKNSK
;
A
#
# COMPACT_ATOMS: atom_id res chain seq x y z
N MET A 1 18.29 -1.53 -5.61
CA MET A 1 16.93 -1.56 -5.04
C MET A 1 16.86 -0.44 -4.04
N SER A 2 16.11 0.62 -4.29
CA SER A 2 15.94 1.67 -3.28
C SER A 2 15.06 1.11 -2.17
N GLU A 3 15.61 0.94 -0.97
CA GLU A 3 14.80 0.80 0.24
C GLU A 3 13.71 1.88 0.21
N ASN A 4 12.47 1.44 0.38
CA ASN A 4 11.33 2.34 0.40
C ASN A 4 11.54 3.27 1.61
N LYS A 5 11.91 4.53 1.35
CA LYS A 5 12.23 5.53 2.38
C LYS A 5 11.12 5.66 3.42
N TYR A 6 9.87 5.37 3.05
CA TYR A 6 8.75 5.34 3.98
C TYR A 6 8.80 4.14 4.93
N SER A 7 9.27 2.98 4.50
CA SER A 7 9.48 1.82 5.38
C SER A 7 10.52 2.10 6.45
N GLU A 8 11.63 2.75 6.10
CA GLU A 8 12.66 3.14 7.07
C GLU A 8 12.13 4.20 8.04
N LEU A 9 11.41 5.21 7.55
CA LEU A 9 10.79 6.23 8.39
C LEU A 9 9.80 5.62 9.39
N ILE A 10 8.94 4.71 8.92
CA ILE A 10 7.98 3.99 9.79
C ILE A 10 8.73 3.22 10.87
N ARG A 11 9.77 2.46 10.50
CA ARG A 11 10.58 1.70 11.47
C ARG A 11 11.15 2.62 12.54
N HIS A 12 11.75 3.74 12.15
CA HIS A 12 12.32 4.69 13.11
C HIS A 12 11.27 5.31 14.04
N LEU A 13 10.07 5.64 13.53
CA LEU A 13 9.00 6.15 14.37
C LEU A 13 8.50 5.10 15.38
N GLU A 14 8.40 3.84 14.98
CA GLU A 14 8.02 2.75 15.88
C GLU A 14 9.09 2.47 16.94
N GLU A 15 10.37 2.55 16.57
CA GLU A 15 11.48 2.50 17.52
C GLU A 15 11.40 3.63 18.54
N MET A 16 11.16 4.87 18.11
CA MET A 16 10.98 6.00 19.03
C MET A 16 9.82 5.81 20.01
N ILE A 17 8.70 5.26 19.53
CA ILE A 17 7.56 4.92 20.40
C ILE A 17 7.97 3.85 21.42
N SER A 18 8.62 2.79 20.97
CA SER A 18 9.06 1.67 21.82
C SER A 18 10.11 2.07 22.85
N ASP A 19 11.03 2.97 22.47
CA ASP A 19 12.07 3.50 23.34
C ASP A 19 11.52 4.50 24.38
N GLY A 20 10.24 4.85 24.30
CA GLY A 20 9.58 5.78 25.22
C GLY A 20 9.99 7.23 24.99
N VAL A 21 10.34 7.60 23.75
CA VAL A 21 10.67 8.99 23.40
C VAL A 21 9.47 9.89 23.70
N GLN A 22 9.70 10.99 24.40
CA GLN A 22 8.64 11.93 24.78
C GLN A 22 8.39 12.96 23.68
N LEU A 23 7.12 13.19 23.37
CA LEU A 23 6.70 14.28 22.50
C LEU A 23 6.43 15.54 23.34
N VAL A 24 7.09 16.64 23.01
CA VAL A 24 6.94 17.92 23.70
C VAL A 24 6.49 19.00 22.72
N HIS A 25 5.39 19.68 23.02
CA HIS A 25 4.92 20.83 22.25
C HIS A 25 4.40 21.93 23.18
N GLY A 26 4.96 23.14 23.06
CA GLY A 26 4.57 24.28 23.91
C GLY A 26 4.80 24.05 25.41
N GLY A 27 5.76 23.21 25.80
CA GLY A 27 6.02 22.85 27.20
C GLY A 27 5.10 21.76 27.76
N HIS A 28 4.20 21.21 26.95
CA HIS A 28 3.34 20.09 27.33
C HIS A 28 3.89 18.77 26.80
N LEU A 29 3.83 17.74 27.64
CA LEU A 29 4.04 16.36 27.24
C LEU A 29 2.80 15.84 26.53
N LEU A 30 3.00 15.20 25.38
CA LEU A 30 1.95 14.56 24.60
C LEU A 30 2.19 13.05 24.59
N GLU A 31 1.12 12.29 24.77
CA GLU A 31 1.15 10.85 24.52
C GLU A 31 1.11 10.59 23.01
N TRP A 32 1.84 9.57 22.54
CA TRP A 32 1.84 9.20 21.13
C TRP A 32 0.43 8.83 20.62
N SER A 33 -0.38 8.20 21.47
CA SER A 33 -1.78 7.83 21.20
C SER A 33 -2.69 9.03 20.94
N ASP A 34 -2.33 10.19 21.49
CA ASP A 34 -3.13 11.42 21.34
C ASP A 34 -2.77 12.17 20.04
N THR A 35 -1.71 11.73 19.36
CA THR A 35 -1.30 12.30 18.08
C THR A 35 -1.90 11.55 16.89
N LYS A 36 -1.83 12.17 15.71
CA LYS A 36 -2.18 11.50 14.45
C LYS A 36 -1.09 10.54 13.95
N ILE A 37 0.08 10.50 14.59
CA ILE A 37 1.24 9.75 14.08
C ILE A 37 0.96 8.25 13.97
N PRO A 38 0.36 7.56 14.97
CA PRO A 38 0.02 6.14 14.83
C PRO A 38 -0.92 5.86 13.65
N ALA A 39 -1.90 6.73 13.41
CA ALA A 39 -2.82 6.59 12.27
C ALA A 39 -2.10 6.78 10.93
N ILE A 40 -1.15 7.71 10.85
CA ILE A 40 -0.31 7.92 9.65
C ILE A 40 0.57 6.70 9.40
N ILE A 41 1.20 6.13 10.44
CA ILE A 41 2.01 4.91 10.33
C ILE A 41 1.16 3.76 9.77
N ALA A 42 -0.06 3.56 10.29
CA ALA A 42 -0.96 2.52 9.82
C ALA A 42 -1.33 2.71 8.33
N ALA A 43 -1.70 3.93 7.94
CA ALA A 43 -2.04 4.25 6.55
C ALA A 43 -0.86 4.02 5.59
N LEU A 44 0.36 4.43 5.97
CA LEU A 44 1.56 4.20 5.16
C LEU A 44 1.90 2.71 5.07
N LYS A 45 1.74 1.94 6.15
CA LYS A 45 1.92 0.49 6.13
C LYS A 45 0.94 -0.19 5.17
N GLU A 46 -0.32 0.24 5.18
CA GLU A 46 -1.32 -0.24 4.21
C GLU A 46 -0.92 0.11 2.78
N GLU A 47 -0.46 1.33 2.52
CA GLU A 47 -0.02 1.77 1.20
C GLU A 47 1.16 0.94 0.68
N ILE A 48 2.18 0.73 1.52
CA ILE A 48 3.35 -0.09 1.20
C ILE A 48 2.94 -1.56 0.96
N ALA A 49 2.07 -2.11 1.81
CA ALA A 49 1.59 -3.49 1.66
C ALA A 49 0.70 -3.68 0.43
N SER A 50 0.11 -2.58 -0.05
CA SER A 50 -0.80 -2.50 -1.19
C SER A 50 -0.10 -2.14 -2.50
N GLU A 51 1.21 -1.88 -2.48
CA GLU A 51 2.00 -1.66 -3.68
C GLU A 51 1.93 -2.90 -4.57
N ILE A 52 1.71 -2.66 -5.86
CA ILE A 52 1.69 -3.71 -6.87
C ILE A 52 3.11 -4.28 -7.00
N PRO A 53 3.28 -5.61 -6.87
CA PRO A 53 4.59 -6.22 -7.03
C PRO A 53 5.17 -5.90 -8.41
N SER A 54 6.50 -5.90 -8.51
CA SER A 54 7.22 -5.61 -9.75
C SER A 54 6.86 -6.54 -10.91
N SER A 55 6.29 -7.70 -10.61
CA SER A 55 5.68 -8.63 -11.56
C SER A 55 4.30 -9.06 -11.07
N LEU A 56 3.29 -8.93 -11.92
CA LEU A 56 1.97 -9.51 -11.72
C LEU A 56 1.90 -10.88 -12.40
N ASN A 57 1.11 -11.79 -11.84
CA ASN A 57 0.84 -13.11 -12.39
C ASN A 57 -0.66 -13.31 -12.63
N PRO A 58 -1.06 -14.12 -13.62
CA PRO A 58 -2.41 -14.62 -13.72
C PRO A 58 -2.91 -15.22 -12.39
N GLY A 59 -4.09 -14.81 -11.95
CA GLY A 59 -4.68 -15.16 -10.65
C GLY A 59 -4.44 -14.16 -9.53
N ASP A 60 -3.60 -13.14 -9.74
CA ASP A 60 -3.39 -12.08 -8.76
C ASP A 60 -4.64 -11.20 -8.60
N LYS A 61 -4.90 -10.75 -7.37
CA LYS A 61 -6.07 -9.95 -7.01
C LYS A 61 -5.70 -8.49 -6.90
N LEU A 62 -6.42 -7.65 -7.63
CA LEU A 62 -6.28 -6.20 -7.56
C LEU A 62 -7.59 -5.56 -7.10
N LYS A 63 -7.49 -4.41 -6.43
CA LYS A 63 -8.65 -3.59 -6.08
C LYS A 63 -8.47 -2.19 -6.65
N ASN A 64 -9.46 -1.70 -7.36
CA ASN A 64 -9.45 -0.33 -7.85
C ASN A 64 -9.61 0.64 -6.66
N ARG A 65 -8.73 1.64 -6.58
CA ARG A 65 -8.68 2.62 -5.49
C ARG A 65 -9.93 3.52 -5.45
N LYS A 66 -10.51 3.85 -6.60
CA LYS A 66 -11.65 4.77 -6.72
C LYS A 66 -12.99 4.05 -6.55
N SER A 67 -13.20 2.96 -7.29
CA SER A 67 -14.49 2.25 -7.29
C SER A 67 -14.58 1.19 -6.19
N GLY A 68 -13.45 0.79 -5.60
CA GLY A 68 -13.39 -0.33 -4.65
C GLY A 68 -13.61 -1.70 -5.30
N GLN A 69 -13.78 -1.76 -6.63
CA GLN A 69 -14.03 -2.99 -7.37
C GLN A 69 -12.81 -3.91 -7.32
N ILE A 70 -13.07 -5.20 -7.13
CA ILE A 70 -12.06 -6.25 -7.15
C ILE A 70 -11.95 -6.82 -8.56
N MET A 71 -10.73 -7.03 -9.02
CA MET A 71 -10.42 -7.61 -10.33
C MET A 71 -9.31 -8.65 -10.20
N TRP A 72 -9.32 -9.63 -11.10
CA TRP A 72 -8.30 -10.66 -11.22
C TRP A 72 -7.43 -10.43 -12.45
N VAL A 73 -6.12 -10.59 -12.29
CA VAL A 73 -5.20 -10.63 -13.41
C VAL A 73 -5.43 -11.93 -14.19
N VAL A 74 -5.70 -11.82 -15.49
CA VAL A 74 -5.90 -12.97 -16.39
C VAL A 74 -4.64 -13.25 -17.18
N ASP A 75 -3.96 -12.19 -17.63
CA ASP A 75 -2.73 -12.29 -18.42
C ASP A 75 -1.89 -11.01 -18.26
N VAL A 76 -0.60 -11.13 -18.49
CA VAL A 76 0.36 -10.03 -18.41
C VAL A 76 1.30 -10.09 -19.61
N GLU A 77 1.16 -9.10 -20.49
CA GLU A 77 2.13 -8.79 -21.54
C GLU A 77 3.08 -7.69 -21.06
N LYS A 78 4.15 -7.44 -21.83
CA LYS A 78 5.27 -6.56 -21.46
C LYS A 78 4.86 -5.24 -20.77
N ASP A 79 3.87 -4.54 -21.32
CA ASP A 79 3.40 -3.24 -20.81
C ASP A 79 1.87 -3.21 -20.60
N THR A 80 1.19 -4.36 -20.69
CA THR A 80 -0.28 -4.46 -20.65
C THR A 80 -0.71 -5.60 -19.76
N VAL A 81 -1.68 -5.32 -18.89
CA VAL A 81 -2.29 -6.27 -17.96
C VAL A 81 -3.75 -6.46 -18.35
N TYR A 82 -4.18 -7.71 -18.37
CA TYR A 82 -5.54 -8.10 -18.67
C TYR A 82 -6.26 -8.40 -17.37
N LEU A 83 -7.31 -7.63 -17.06
CA LEU A 83 -8.09 -7.75 -15.83
C LEU A 83 -9.48 -8.29 -16.11
N ASN A 84 -10.00 -9.10 -15.20
CA ASN A 84 -11.39 -9.55 -15.24
C ASN A 84 -12.06 -9.36 -13.87
N ALA A 85 -13.22 -8.69 -13.87
CA ALA A 85 -14.08 -8.64 -12.69
C ALA A 85 -15.05 -9.82 -12.65
N ASP A 86 -15.53 -10.30 -13.80
CA ASP A 86 -16.43 -11.47 -13.97
C ASP A 86 -16.53 -11.87 -15.45
N THR A 87 -16.79 -10.93 -16.37
CA THR A 87 -16.63 -10.96 -17.84
C THR A 87 -17.24 -9.65 -18.38
N PRO A 88 -16.70 -8.98 -19.43
CA PRO A 88 -15.55 -9.31 -20.26
C PRO A 88 -14.19 -8.86 -19.67
N THR A 89 -13.10 -9.41 -20.23
CA THR A 89 -11.72 -9.01 -19.91
C THR A 89 -11.42 -7.60 -20.40
N ILE A 90 -10.84 -6.78 -19.54
CA ILE A 90 -10.47 -5.39 -19.80
C ILE A 90 -8.95 -5.30 -19.90
N LYS A 91 -8.45 -4.59 -20.92
CA LYS A 91 -7.01 -4.33 -21.09
C LYS A 91 -6.63 -3.04 -20.37
N TYR A 92 -5.57 -3.08 -19.58
CA TYR A 92 -5.02 -1.93 -18.87
C TYR A 92 -3.52 -1.76 -19.16
N PRO A 93 -3.05 -0.56 -19.52
CA PRO A 93 -1.62 -0.26 -19.50
C PRO A 93 -1.08 -0.42 -18.07
N LEU A 94 0.09 -1.05 -17.92
CA LEU A 94 0.69 -1.30 -16.62
C LEU A 94 0.88 0.00 -15.81
N VAL A 95 1.28 1.09 -16.48
CA VAL A 95 1.49 2.41 -15.86
C VAL A 95 0.22 2.98 -15.23
N ASP A 96 -0.94 2.77 -15.84
CA ASP A 96 -2.21 3.27 -15.31
C ASP A 96 -2.72 2.37 -14.19
N LEU A 97 -2.47 1.06 -14.32
CA LEU A 97 -2.79 0.08 -13.30
C LEU A 97 -2.07 0.37 -11.97
N LEU A 98 -0.78 0.76 -12.03
CA LEU A 98 -0.01 1.17 -10.85
C LEU A 98 -0.59 2.39 -10.11
N LYS A 99 -1.30 3.27 -10.82
CA LYS A 99 -1.90 4.48 -10.24
C LYS A 99 -3.28 4.21 -9.67
N GLU A 100 -4.07 3.37 -10.35
CA GLU A 100 -5.48 3.22 -10.07
C GLU A 100 -5.82 2.00 -9.21
N PHE A 101 -4.89 1.05 -9.08
CA PHE A 101 -5.13 -0.20 -8.35
C PHE A 101 -4.18 -0.35 -7.17
N ILE A 102 -4.59 -1.21 -6.26
CA ILE A 102 -3.77 -1.76 -5.19
C ILE A 102 -3.76 -3.28 -5.29
N TYR A 103 -2.65 -3.89 -4.89
CA TYR A 103 -2.53 -5.33 -4.81
C TYR A 103 -3.17 -5.85 -3.53
N LEU A 104 -4.06 -6.83 -3.65
CA LEU A 104 -4.62 -7.53 -2.50
C LEU A 104 -3.80 -8.78 -2.27
N LYS A 105 -2.86 -8.70 -1.32
CA LYS A 105 -2.06 -9.85 -0.90
C LYS A 105 -3.01 -10.91 -0.34
N ASN A 106 -3.03 -12.10 -0.95
CA ASN A 106 -3.81 -13.23 -0.44
C ASN A 106 -3.27 -13.57 0.96
N SER A 107 -4.05 -13.31 2.00
CA SER A 107 -3.79 -13.83 3.34
C SER A 107 -3.87 -15.35 3.27
N LYS A 108 -2.73 -16.01 3.40
CA LYS A 108 -2.66 -17.44 3.74
C LYS A 108 -2.94 -17.62 5.22
#